data_AF-A0A950K8T1-F1
#
_entry.id   AF-A0A950K8T1-F1
#
_cell.length_a   1.000
_cell.length_b   1.000
_cell.length_c   1.000
_cell.angle_alpha   90.00
_cell.angle_beta   90.00
_cell.angle_gamma   90.00
#
_symmetry.space_group_name_H-M   'P 1'
#
loop_
_entity.id
_entity.type
_entity.pdbx_description
1 polymer ?
#
loop_
_entity_poly.entity_id
_entity_poly.type
_entity_poly.pdbx_seq_one_letter_code
_entity_poly.pdbx_strand_id
1 'polypeptide(L)'
;MDGHPDLLALDAVRAGEGSPEERAHVEQCAECRATVDGFRALAARLTPARIDVPPLVRRNLLARSRPPRPARSLAMAAALLIAVGGLWLALRHGPAVPGDVDRSGRVDIVDAYALAVRLRSGLKMDLTFDVNGDGKVDERDVEEIARRSVAIR
;
A
#
# COMPACT_ATOMS: atom_id res chain seq x y z
N MET A 1 27.79 45.59 -20.67
CA MET A 1 26.38 45.25 -20.39
C MET A 1 26.45 44.19 -19.31
N ASP A 2 25.99 44.52 -18.11
CA ASP A 2 26.44 43.88 -16.86
C ASP A 2 25.82 42.51 -16.57
N GLY A 3 25.44 41.75 -17.60
CA GLY A 3 24.91 40.38 -17.47
C GLY A 3 23.59 40.25 -16.71
N HIS A 4 23.00 41.36 -16.26
CA HIS A 4 21.75 41.39 -15.53
C HIS A 4 20.54 41.49 -16.48
N PRO A 5 19.44 40.78 -16.18
CA PRO A 5 18.16 41.00 -16.83
C PRO A 5 17.71 42.45 -16.65
N ASP A 6 17.01 42.99 -17.65
CA ASP A 6 16.45 44.33 -17.53
C ASP A 6 15.28 44.38 -16.52
N LEU A 7 14.81 45.58 -16.19
CA LEU A 7 13.75 45.76 -15.21
C LEU A 7 12.42 45.09 -15.64
N LEU A 8 12.17 44.98 -16.95
CA LEU A 8 10.97 44.35 -17.47
C LEU A 8 11.02 42.84 -17.28
N ALA A 9 12.16 42.22 -17.57
CA ALA A 9 12.44 40.81 -17.32
C ALA A 9 12.33 40.47 -15.82
N LEU A 10 12.83 41.33 -14.94
CA LEU A 10 12.69 41.15 -13.48
C LEU A 10 11.22 41.25 -13.02
N ASP A 11 10.41 42.15 -13.59
CA ASP A 11 8.98 42.22 -13.30
C ASP A 11 8.21 41.01 -13.86
N ALA A 12 8.59 40.50 -15.04
CA ALA A 12 8.04 39.28 -15.61
C ALA A 12 8.35 38.06 -14.70
N VAL A 13 9.58 37.94 -14.19
CA VAL A 13 9.93 36.92 -13.20
C VAL A 13 9.10 37.07 -11.92
N ARG A 14 8.88 38.29 -11.42
CA ARG A 14 7.98 38.53 -10.27
C ARG A 14 6.55 38.05 -10.53
N ALA A 15 6.01 38.31 -11.73
CA ALA A 15 4.66 37.92 -12.13
C ALA A 15 4.52 36.40 -12.39
N GLY A 16 5.63 35.66 -12.46
CA GLY A 16 5.66 34.24 -12.80
C GLY A 16 5.65 33.96 -14.30
N GLU A 17 5.90 34.98 -15.13
CA GLU A 17 5.88 34.94 -16.59
C GLU A 17 7.30 34.92 -17.20
N GLY A 18 8.34 35.11 -16.38
CA GLY A 18 9.74 35.10 -16.83
C GLY A 18 10.22 33.76 -17.39
N SER A 19 11.14 33.82 -18.34
CA SER A 19 11.76 32.64 -18.95
C SER A 19 12.50 31.79 -17.91
N PRO A 20 12.74 30.49 -18.17
CA PRO A 20 13.48 29.64 -17.25
C PRO A 20 14.89 30.17 -16.92
N GLU A 21 15.56 30.78 -17.90
CA GLU A 21 16.91 31.33 -17.74
C GLU A 21 16.93 32.57 -16.84
N GLU A 22 15.99 33.49 -17.03
CA GLU A 22 15.85 34.68 -16.16
C GLU A 22 15.50 34.28 -14.73
N ARG A 23 14.62 33.27 -14.55
CA ARG A 23 14.29 32.73 -13.22
C ARG A 23 15.53 32.13 -12.54
N ALA A 24 16.29 31.31 -13.27
CA ALA A 24 17.53 30.73 -12.76
C ALA A 24 18.56 31.82 -12.39
N HIS A 25 18.67 32.89 -13.19
CA HIS A 25 19.53 34.02 -12.89
C HIS A 25 19.12 34.73 -11.60
N VAL A 26 17.83 35.07 -11.42
CA VAL A 26 17.31 35.72 -10.21
C VAL A 26 17.51 34.84 -8.97
N GLU A 27 17.41 33.52 -9.12
CA GLU A 27 17.72 32.57 -8.05
C GLU A 27 19.20 32.58 -7.66
N GLN A 28 20.12 32.84 -8.58
CA GLN A 28 21.56 32.78 -8.33
C GLN A 28 22.18 34.15 -8.01
N CYS A 29 21.57 35.25 -8.46
CA CYS A 29 22.07 36.61 -8.27
C CYS A 29 21.36 37.30 -7.10
N ALA A 30 22.12 37.64 -6.04
CA ALA A 30 21.58 38.31 -4.85
C ALA A 30 20.98 39.69 -5.14
N GLU A 31 21.58 40.45 -6.06
CA GLU A 31 21.11 41.79 -6.43
C GLU A 31 19.76 41.74 -7.15
N CYS A 32 19.65 40.92 -8.20
CA CYS A 32 18.40 40.74 -8.93
C CYS A 32 17.27 40.21 -8.03
N ARG A 33 17.60 39.32 -7.08
CA ARG A 33 16.65 38.85 -6.08
C ARG A 33 16.13 39.98 -5.20
N ALA A 34 17.02 40.83 -4.70
CA ALA A 34 16.65 42.00 -3.89
C ALA A 34 15.72 42.96 -4.66
N THR A 35 15.96 43.17 -5.95
CA THR A 35 15.08 43.99 -6.81
C THR A 35 13.69 43.37 -6.95
N VAL A 36 13.60 42.07 -7.24
CA VAL A 36 12.31 41.35 -7.33
C VAL A 36 11.55 41.39 -6.01
N ASP A 37 12.24 41.22 -4.88
CA ASP A 37 11.63 41.33 -3.55
C ASP A 37 11.15 42.75 -3.25
N GLY A 38 11.88 43.77 -3.70
CA GLY A 38 11.45 45.16 -3.67
C GLY A 38 10.14 45.39 -4.42
N PHE A 39 10.01 44.83 -5.63
CA PHE A 39 8.76 44.90 -6.38
C PHE A 39 7.61 44.16 -5.69
N ARG A 40 7.87 42.99 -5.08
CA ARG A 40 6.86 42.26 -4.28
C ARG A 40 6.39 43.09 -3.08
N ALA A 41 7.31 43.73 -2.36
CA ALA A 41 7.00 44.59 -1.23
C ALA A 41 6.17 45.82 -1.65
N LEU A 42 6.51 46.42 -2.81
CA LEU A 42 5.72 47.51 -3.38
C LEU A 42 4.31 47.04 -3.74
N ALA A 43 4.18 45.91 -4.44
CA ALA A 43 2.90 45.34 -4.82
C ALA A 43 2.02 45.02 -3.60
N ALA A 44 2.61 44.51 -2.51
CA ALA A 44 1.88 44.23 -1.27
C ALA A 44 1.33 45.50 -0.58
N ARG A 45 1.96 46.66 -0.80
CA ARG A 45 1.49 47.95 -0.29
C ARG A 45 0.39 48.56 -1.15
N LEU A 46 0.27 48.15 -2.41
CA LEU A 46 -0.82 48.59 -3.27
C LEU A 46 -2.11 47.90 -2.79
N THR A 47 -3.13 48.71 -2.48
CA THR A 47 -4.45 48.17 -2.17
C THR A 47 -4.99 47.52 -3.44
N PRO A 48 -5.27 46.21 -3.45
CA PRO A 48 -5.80 45.57 -4.65
C PRO A 48 -7.12 46.23 -5.01
N ALA A 49 -7.26 46.61 -6.28
CA ALA A 49 -8.54 47.06 -6.80
C ALA A 49 -9.57 45.96 -6.53
N ARG A 50 -10.67 46.32 -5.83
CA ARG A 50 -11.77 45.39 -5.62
C ARG A 50 -12.49 45.22 -6.95
N ILE A 51 -12.07 44.22 -7.72
CA ILE A 51 -12.80 43.77 -8.90
C ILE A 51 -13.97 42.95 -8.39
N ASP A 52 -15.19 43.42 -8.66
CA ASP A 52 -16.38 42.65 -8.33
C ASP A 52 -16.50 41.48 -9.32
N VAL A 53 -16.32 40.27 -8.80
CA VAL A 53 -16.42 39.05 -9.59
C VAL A 53 -17.88 38.63 -9.67
N PRO A 54 -18.48 38.51 -10.88
CA PRO A 54 -19.87 38.11 -11.05
C PRO A 54 -20.22 36.81 -10.30
N PRO A 55 -21.43 36.70 -9.75
CA PRO A 55 -21.81 35.59 -8.87
C PRO A 55 -21.74 34.21 -9.56
N LEU A 56 -21.98 34.15 -10.87
CA LEU A 56 -21.87 32.92 -11.65
C LEU A 56 -20.43 32.42 -11.73
N VAL A 57 -19.47 33.32 -11.96
CA VAL A 57 -18.04 32.98 -12.04
C VAL A 57 -17.55 32.49 -10.68
N ARG A 58 -17.92 33.19 -9.60
CA ARG A 58 -17.60 32.78 -8.23
C ARG A 58 -18.14 31.39 -7.90
N ARG A 59 -19.39 31.09 -8.27
CA ARG A 59 -20.01 29.78 -8.05
C ARG A 59 -19.26 28.66 -8.78
N ASN A 60 -18.87 28.90 -10.03
CA ASN A 60 -18.16 27.90 -10.83
C ASN A 60 -16.74 27.62 -10.30
N LEU A 61 -16.03 28.65 -9.85
CA LEU A 61 -14.71 28.50 -9.23
C LEU A 61 -14.80 27.69 -7.94
N LEU A 62 -15.75 28.02 -7.05
CA LEU A 62 -15.96 27.31 -5.79
C LEU A 62 -16.42 25.86 -5.99
N ALA A 63 -17.15 25.57 -7.07
CA ALA A 63 -17.55 24.21 -7.40
C ALA A 63 -16.34 23.34 -7.81
N ARG A 64 -15.40 23.91 -8.58
CA ARG A 64 -14.16 23.22 -9.01
C ARG A 64 -13.12 23.07 -7.90
N SER A 65 -13.06 24.01 -6.96
CA SER A 65 -12.08 24.00 -5.88
C SER A 65 -12.45 23.10 -4.70
N ARG A 66 -13.64 22.49 -4.70
CA ARG A 66 -14.02 21.54 -3.64
C ARG A 66 -13.23 20.25 -3.84
N PRO A 67 -12.38 19.85 -2.87
CA PRO A 67 -11.68 18.58 -2.95
C PRO A 67 -12.71 17.45 -3.01
N PRO A 68 -12.41 16.34 -3.74
CA PRO A 68 -13.26 15.17 -3.71
C PRO A 68 -13.37 14.71 -2.26
N ARG A 69 -14.58 14.70 -1.71
CA ARG A 69 -14.81 14.18 -0.36
C ARG A 69 -14.33 12.72 -0.34
N PRO A 70 -13.46 12.31 0.59
CA PRO A 70 -13.09 10.91 0.68
C PRO A 70 -14.35 10.11 0.97
N ALA A 71 -14.66 9.17 0.09
CA ALA A 71 -15.80 8.29 0.21
C ALA A 71 -15.57 7.34 1.40
N ARG A 72 -15.86 7.82 2.62
CA ARG A 72 -15.80 7.03 3.87
C ARG A 72 -16.60 5.73 3.77
N SER A 73 -17.57 5.67 2.84
CA SER A 73 -18.39 4.50 2.53
C SER A 73 -17.66 3.35 1.82
N LEU A 74 -16.56 3.58 1.11
CA LEU A 74 -15.82 2.50 0.43
C LEU A 74 -14.94 1.69 1.39
N ALA A 75 -14.43 2.30 2.45
CA ALA A 75 -13.57 1.62 3.42
C ALA A 75 -14.33 0.57 4.26
N MET A 76 -15.61 0.81 4.58
CA MET A 76 -16.43 -0.15 5.34
C MET A 76 -16.76 -1.41 4.54
N ALA A 77 -17.00 -1.29 3.22
CA ALA A 77 -17.34 -2.43 2.38
C ALA A 77 -16.16 -3.42 2.24
N ALA A 78 -14.94 -2.90 2.10
CA ALA A 78 -13.74 -3.73 2.01
C ALA A 78 -13.45 -4.50 3.32
N ALA A 79 -13.64 -3.85 4.48
CA ALA A 79 -13.46 -4.49 5.78
C ALA A 79 -14.45 -5.64 6.01
N LEU A 80 -15.71 -5.49 5.56
CA LEU A 80 -16.72 -6.54 5.68
C LEU A 80 -16.38 -7.77 4.81
N LEU A 81 -15.91 -7.56 3.58
CA LEU A 81 -15.49 -8.64 2.69
C LEU A 81 -14.30 -9.43 3.24
N ILE A 82 -13.32 -8.74 3.84
CA ILE A 82 -12.17 -9.40 4.48
C ILE A 82 -12.62 -10.21 5.70
N ALA A 83 -13.52 -9.66 6.53
CA ALA A 83 -14.03 -10.37 7.70
C ALA A 83 -14.83 -11.63 7.32
N VAL A 84 -15.71 -11.53 6.32
CA VAL A 84 -16.51 -12.67 5.83
C VAL A 84 -15.62 -13.71 5.15
N GLY A 85 -14.66 -13.29 4.31
CA GLY A 85 -13.71 -14.19 3.66
C GLY A 85 -12.78 -14.90 4.66
N GLY A 86 -12.28 -14.17 5.65
CA GLY A 86 -11.45 -14.73 6.72
C GLY A 86 -12.22 -15.73 7.59
N LEU A 87 -13.46 -15.42 7.96
CA LEU A 87 -14.32 -16.34 8.71
C LEU A 87 -14.65 -17.59 7.89
N TRP A 88 -14.96 -17.47 6.60
CA TRP A 88 -15.23 -18.60 5.73
C TRP A 88 -14.00 -19.51 5.56
N LEU A 89 -12.80 -18.92 5.44
CA LEU A 89 -11.55 -19.68 5.37
C LEU A 89 -11.24 -20.39 6.70
N ALA A 90 -11.45 -19.72 7.83
CA ALA A 90 -11.28 -20.31 9.16
C ALA A 90 -12.27 -21.44 9.43
N LEU A 91 -13.50 -21.35 8.91
CA LEU A 91 -14.48 -22.44 9.01
C LEU A 91 -14.17 -23.61 8.06
N ARG A 92 -13.45 -23.37 6.96
CA ARG A 92 -13.04 -24.42 6.02
C ARG A 92 -11.76 -25.14 6.42
N HIS A 93 -10.83 -24.45 7.06
CA HIS A 93 -9.66 -25.07 7.64
C HIS A 93 -9.97 -25.43 9.08
N GLY A 94 -10.49 -26.65 9.28
CA GLY A 94 -10.63 -27.24 10.61
C GLY A 94 -9.28 -27.25 11.36
N PRO A 95 -9.29 -27.39 12.69
CA PRO A 95 -8.07 -27.48 13.47
C PRO A 95 -7.18 -28.59 12.91
N ALA A 96 -5.88 -28.31 12.74
CA ALA A 96 -4.93 -29.30 12.26
C ALA A 96 -4.91 -30.49 13.21
N VAL A 97 -5.35 -31.65 12.72
CA VAL A 97 -5.33 -32.90 13.48
C VAL A 97 -3.92 -33.50 13.33
N PRO A 98 -3.19 -33.75 14.44
CA PRO A 98 -1.88 -34.39 14.34
C PRO A 98 -1.98 -35.76 13.67
N GLY A 99 -1.24 -35.96 12.57
CA GLY A 99 -1.28 -37.18 11.76
C GLY A 99 -2.27 -37.17 10.59
N ASP A 100 -3.05 -36.10 10.40
CA ASP A 100 -3.90 -35.89 9.21
C ASP A 100 -3.06 -35.22 8.11
N VAL A 101 -2.56 -36.06 7.20
CA VAL A 101 -1.55 -35.70 6.20
C VAL A 101 -2.21 -35.13 4.95
N ASP A 102 -3.44 -35.56 4.67
CA ASP A 102 -4.24 -35.15 3.52
C ASP A 102 -5.24 -34.02 3.83
N ARG A 103 -5.35 -33.61 5.10
CA ARG A 103 -6.26 -32.58 5.63
C ARG A 103 -7.74 -32.94 5.45
N SER A 104 -8.08 -34.22 5.52
CA SER A 104 -9.45 -34.70 5.50
C SER A 104 -10.22 -34.41 6.80
N GLY A 105 -9.51 -34.02 7.86
CA GLY A 105 -10.04 -33.83 9.22
C GLY A 105 -10.16 -35.13 10.01
N ARG A 106 -9.62 -36.23 9.50
CA ARG A 106 -9.56 -37.55 10.16
C ARG A 106 -8.15 -38.11 10.00
N VAL A 107 -7.79 -39.09 10.81
CA VAL A 107 -6.54 -39.83 10.68
C VAL A 107 -6.90 -41.26 10.34
N ASP A 108 -6.61 -41.69 9.12
CA ASP A 108 -6.89 -43.05 8.66
C ASP A 108 -5.73 -43.67 7.86
N ILE A 109 -5.96 -44.78 7.16
CA ILE A 109 -4.90 -45.49 6.42
C ILE A 109 -4.45 -44.72 5.17
N VAL A 110 -5.29 -43.83 4.64
CA VAL A 110 -4.97 -42.96 3.50
C VAL A 110 -3.89 -41.95 3.91
N ASP A 111 -3.92 -41.45 5.14
CA ASP A 111 -2.87 -40.58 5.68
C ASP A 111 -1.51 -41.28 5.78
N ALA A 112 -1.49 -42.54 6.23
CA ALA A 112 -0.27 -43.34 6.27
C ALA A 112 0.31 -43.52 4.86
N TYR A 113 -0.55 -43.80 3.88
CA TYR A 113 -0.13 -43.90 2.48
C TYR A 113 0.39 -42.57 1.93
N ALA A 114 -0.30 -41.46 2.22
CA ALA A 114 0.09 -40.12 1.80
C ALA A 114 1.48 -39.73 2.36
N LEU A 115 1.74 -40.04 3.63
CA LEU A 115 3.05 -39.82 4.25
C LEU A 115 4.14 -40.68 3.60
N ALA A 116 3.86 -41.96 3.34
CA ALA A 116 4.82 -42.85 2.68
C ALA A 116 5.17 -42.40 1.26
N VAL A 117 4.18 -41.92 0.48
CA VAL A 117 4.43 -41.35 -0.86
C VAL A 117 5.30 -40.10 -0.76
N ARG A 118 5.02 -39.24 0.21
CA ARG A 118 5.77 -38.01 0.48
C ARG A 118 7.22 -38.32 0.87
N LEU A 119 7.46 -39.27 1.77
CA LEU A 119 8.82 -39.70 2.15
C LEU A 119 9.62 -40.19 0.94
N ARG A 120 9.01 -41.03 0.09
CA ARG A 120 9.64 -41.52 -1.15
C ARG A 120 9.96 -40.43 -2.16
N SER A 121 9.19 -39.34 -2.17
CA SER A 121 9.43 -38.22 -3.09
C SER A 121 10.67 -37.38 -2.74
N GLY A 122 11.28 -37.61 -1.56
CA GLY A 122 12.46 -36.88 -1.11
C GLY A 122 12.21 -35.40 -0.79
N LEU A 123 10.93 -34.98 -0.70
CA LEU A 123 10.58 -33.64 -0.25
C LEU A 123 11.01 -33.45 1.21
N LYS A 124 11.42 -32.23 1.56
CA LYS A 124 11.75 -31.90 2.95
C LYS A 124 10.47 -31.95 3.79
N MET A 125 10.41 -32.87 4.75
CA MET A 125 9.29 -32.98 5.67
C MET A 125 9.43 -31.98 6.83
N ASP A 126 8.28 -31.45 7.24
CA ASP A 126 8.13 -30.66 8.45
C ASP A 126 7.94 -31.59 9.65
N LEU A 127 8.44 -31.20 10.83
CA LEU A 127 8.31 -31.95 12.08
C LEU A 127 6.84 -32.08 12.54
N THR A 128 5.93 -31.34 11.93
CA THR A 128 4.48 -31.52 12.13
C THR A 128 3.97 -32.91 11.70
N PHE A 129 4.76 -33.65 10.90
CA PHE A 129 4.47 -35.04 10.51
C PHE A 129 5.17 -36.09 11.38
N ASP A 130 5.88 -35.68 12.44
CA ASP A 130 6.42 -36.58 13.47
C ASP A 130 5.28 -36.99 14.41
N VAL A 131 4.68 -38.13 14.13
CA VAL A 131 3.48 -38.63 14.84
C VAL A 131 3.87 -39.44 16.07
N ASN A 132 5.08 -40.00 16.08
CA ASN A 132 5.60 -40.80 17.19
C ASN A 132 6.38 -39.95 18.23
N GLY A 133 6.75 -38.72 17.89
CA GLY A 133 7.39 -37.73 18.76
C GLY A 133 8.89 -37.92 18.98
N ASP A 134 9.60 -38.60 18.09
CA ASP A 134 11.01 -38.92 18.25
C ASP A 134 12.00 -37.91 17.64
N GLY A 135 11.46 -36.83 17.07
CA GLY A 135 12.21 -35.73 16.46
C GLY A 135 12.64 -35.99 15.03
N LYS A 136 12.15 -37.06 14.37
CA LYS A 136 12.37 -37.36 12.97
C LYS A 136 11.05 -37.70 12.29
N VAL A 137 10.99 -37.50 10.97
CA VAL A 137 9.85 -37.93 10.15
C VAL A 137 10.35 -39.06 9.26
N ASP A 138 9.99 -40.29 9.59
CA ASP A 138 10.44 -41.50 8.88
C ASP A 138 9.35 -42.58 8.78
N GLU A 139 9.72 -43.78 8.33
CA GLU A 139 8.79 -44.90 8.16
C GLU A 139 8.07 -45.29 9.47
N ARG A 140 8.63 -44.97 10.64
CA ARG A 140 8.00 -45.26 11.93
C ARG A 140 6.77 -44.39 12.18
N ASP A 141 6.72 -43.19 11.64
CA ASP A 141 5.53 -42.33 11.67
C ASP A 141 4.40 -42.89 10.80
N VAL A 142 4.75 -43.43 9.64
CA VAL A 142 3.80 -44.13 8.75
C VAL A 142 3.18 -45.32 9.47
N GLU A 143 4.02 -46.13 10.13
CA GLU A 143 3.56 -47.29 10.89
C GLU A 143 2.68 -46.88 12.08
N GLU A 144 3.04 -45.81 12.79
CA GLU A 144 2.25 -45.28 13.90
C GLU A 144 0.86 -44.84 13.44
N ILE A 145 0.74 -44.12 12.31
CA ILE A 145 -0.57 -43.76 11.72
C ILE A 145 -1.33 -45.04 11.36
N ALA A 146 -0.71 -45.97 10.63
CA ALA A 146 -1.37 -47.21 10.21
C ALA A 146 -1.87 -48.05 11.41
N ARG A 147 -1.08 -48.14 12.48
CA ARG A 147 -1.45 -48.84 13.72
C ARG A 147 -2.66 -48.21 14.38
N ARG A 148 -2.71 -46.87 14.47
CA ARG A 148 -3.86 -46.13 15.02
C ARG A 148 -5.11 -46.31 14.16
N SER A 149 -4.96 -46.40 12.84
CA SER A 149 -6.07 -46.56 11.89
C SER A 149 -6.71 -47.95 11.93
N VAL A 150 -5.96 -48.98 12.30
CA VAL A 150 -6.43 -50.39 12.33
C VAL A 150 -6.79 -50.86 13.74
N ALA A 151 -6.46 -50.09 14.78
CA ALA A 151 -6.86 -50.39 16.15
C ALA A 151 -8.39 -50.43 16.26
N ILE A 152 -8.95 -51.65 16.25
CA ILE A 152 -10.38 -51.90 16.47
C ILE A 152 -10.69 -51.47 17.90
N ARG A 153 -11.70 -50.60 18.02
CA ARG A 153 -12.20 -50.10 19.30
C ARG A 153 -13.23 -51.04 19.91
#